data_AF-A0A4U0V872-F1
#
_entry.id   AF-A0A4U0V872-F1
#
_cell.length_a   1.000
_cell.length_b   1.000
_cell.length_c   1.000
_cell.angle_alpha   90.00
_cell.angle_beta   90.00
_cell.angle_gamma   90.00
#
_symmetry.space_group_name_H-M   'P 1'
#
loop_
_entity.id
_entity.type
_entity.pdbx_description
1 polymer ?
#
loop_
_entity_poly.entity_id
_entity_poly.type
_entity_poly.pdbx_seq_one_letter_code
_entity_poly.pdbx_strand_id
1 'polypeptide(L)'
;MKKGLPDCQRPESVSGYDDWYTVIGAPGLTFCPGCVDSVFERTIFRPSIRRLPQLNLNNNISCAFGSSPWLRLAWLLTLQQHRTDLTLLRDLADIEATSEPCPGGTEATRSWYGLRDREGYFVKDFHICYSDVRKTERLLPTLSGFFVRLPQRSSHGMYTCGIRAEGNRFSAYLDALIATHERALASRKGPDPMPFVDLVERKTRLRECTRDNMLTGGLWHFMPSVPSLTICEDCYEAVVEPEVRRNSEVAMRFNRTIQPVYGEGMGSSCQLYSRRMRKIFQRAVEDNDLKYLARKSKERREAELRLQERYKDVVRLAKRLSRDSAGVDDERRLNRELDRITQEWQAKWE
;
A
#
# COMPACT_ATOMS: atom_id res chain seq x y z
N MET A 1 -19.47 16.73 -2.17
CA MET A 1 -18.77 15.82 -1.24
C MET A 1 -17.30 15.77 -1.64
N LYS A 2 -16.35 16.05 -0.72
CA LYS A 2 -14.92 15.91 -1.02
C LYS A 2 -14.65 14.43 -1.40
N LYS A 3 -14.01 14.19 -2.55
CA LYS A 3 -13.73 12.85 -3.06
C LYS A 3 -12.72 12.16 -2.15
N GLY A 4 -13.15 11.12 -1.43
CA GLY A 4 -12.31 10.22 -0.63
C GLY A 4 -12.40 10.42 0.88
N LEU A 5 -12.20 9.32 1.61
CA LEU A 5 -11.93 9.33 3.06
C LEU A 5 -10.69 10.19 3.34
N PRO A 6 -10.67 10.99 4.42
CA PRO A 6 -9.51 11.79 4.78
C PRO A 6 -8.30 10.89 5.10
N ASP A 7 -7.11 11.47 5.01
CA ASP A 7 -5.89 10.81 5.47
C ASP A 7 -5.91 10.77 7.00
N CYS A 8 -5.57 9.61 7.56
CA CYS A 8 -5.59 9.41 9.00
C CYS A 8 -4.34 10.04 9.64
N GLN A 9 -4.52 10.73 10.77
CA GLN A 9 -3.42 11.33 11.52
C GLN A 9 -2.66 10.33 12.42
N ARG A 10 -3.24 9.15 12.69
CA ARG A 10 -2.66 8.12 13.57
C ARG A 10 -2.73 6.72 12.94
N PRO A 11 -2.08 6.50 11.78
CA PRO A 11 -2.10 5.20 11.10
C PRO A 11 -1.17 4.18 11.76
N GLU A 12 -0.10 4.63 12.41
CA GLU A 12 0.87 3.79 13.09
C GLU A 12 0.43 3.45 14.53
N SER A 13 0.90 2.32 15.04
CA SER A 13 0.57 1.87 16.39
C SER A 13 1.33 2.70 17.41
N VAL A 14 0.59 3.49 18.19
CA VAL A 14 1.14 4.43 19.19
C VAL A 14 0.57 4.16 20.58
N SER A 15 1.41 4.29 21.61
CA SER A 15 1.01 4.27 23.02
C SER A 15 0.76 5.68 23.55
N GLY A 16 0.10 5.80 24.71
CA GLY A 16 -0.01 7.07 25.46
C GLY A 16 -1.20 7.97 25.12
N TYR A 17 -2.12 7.51 24.27
CA TYR A 17 -3.37 8.21 23.95
C TYR A 17 -4.58 7.52 24.59
N ASP A 18 -5.50 8.29 25.18
CA ASP A 18 -6.72 7.83 25.86
C ASP A 18 -8.02 8.26 25.15
N ASP A 19 -7.89 8.96 24.02
CA ASP A 19 -8.97 9.57 23.24
C ASP A 19 -9.48 8.67 22.09
N TRP A 20 -9.28 7.36 22.21
CA TRP A 20 -9.70 6.39 21.18
C TRP A 20 -11.21 6.11 21.21
N TYR A 21 -11.75 5.82 20.04
CA TYR A 21 -13.14 5.40 19.85
C TYR A 21 -13.22 3.98 19.32
N THR A 22 -14.37 3.33 19.51
CA THR A 22 -14.66 1.98 19.04
C THR A 22 -16.10 1.83 18.60
N VAL A 23 -16.38 0.75 17.87
CA VAL A 23 -17.74 0.34 17.49
C VAL A 23 -18.34 -0.54 18.59
N ILE A 24 -19.62 -0.35 18.90
CA ILE A 24 -20.37 -1.21 19.83
C ILE A 24 -20.34 -2.66 19.31
N GLY A 25 -19.89 -3.58 20.16
CA GLY A 25 -19.79 -5.00 19.83
C GLY A 25 -18.53 -5.39 19.04
N ALA A 26 -17.62 -4.45 18.76
CA ALA A 26 -16.32 -4.74 18.15
C ALA A 26 -15.22 -3.90 18.80
N PRO A 27 -14.80 -4.22 20.05
CA PRO A 27 -13.81 -3.43 20.80
C PRO A 27 -12.40 -3.45 20.18
N GLY A 28 -12.11 -4.42 19.31
CA GLY A 28 -10.86 -4.46 18.54
C GLY A 28 -10.77 -3.38 17.45
N LEU A 29 -11.89 -2.80 17.02
CA LEU A 29 -11.89 -1.72 16.04
C LEU A 29 -11.69 -0.37 16.68
N THR A 30 -10.47 0.14 16.61
CA THR A 30 -10.10 1.41 17.22
C THR A 30 -10.00 2.54 16.20
N PHE A 31 -10.50 3.72 16.55
CA PHE A 31 -10.53 4.90 15.68
C PHE A 31 -10.00 6.12 16.42
N CYS A 32 -9.18 6.93 15.75
CA CYS A 32 -8.76 8.22 16.30
C CYS A 32 -9.89 9.26 16.20
N PRO A 33 -9.90 10.32 17.04
CA PRO A 33 -10.93 11.35 17.01
C PRO A 33 -11.13 11.97 15.63
N GLY A 34 -10.04 12.33 14.94
CA GLY A 34 -10.13 12.96 13.62
C GLY A 34 -10.81 12.09 12.56
N CYS A 35 -10.64 10.77 12.63
CA CYS A 35 -11.38 9.85 11.77
C CYS A 35 -12.87 9.77 12.16
N VAL A 36 -13.19 9.75 13.47
CA VAL A 36 -14.59 9.73 13.92
C VAL A 36 -15.33 11.00 13.52
N ASP A 37 -14.72 12.15 13.78
CA ASP A 37 -15.28 13.47 13.47
C ASP A 37 -15.54 13.62 11.97
N SER A 38 -14.63 13.11 11.15
CA SER A 38 -14.73 13.24 9.70
C SER A 38 -15.62 12.20 9.04
N VAL A 39 -15.65 10.97 9.56
CA VAL A 39 -16.30 9.83 8.91
C VAL A 39 -17.67 9.52 9.50
N PHE A 40 -17.82 9.58 10.83
CA PHE A 40 -19.03 9.12 11.50
C PHE A 40 -19.91 10.25 12.03
N GLU A 41 -19.36 11.39 12.44
CA GLU A 41 -20.08 12.44 13.19
C GLU A 41 -21.38 12.91 12.53
N ARG A 42 -21.40 13.02 11.21
CA ARG A 42 -22.56 13.47 10.43
C ARG A 42 -23.31 12.32 9.76
N THR A 43 -23.29 11.13 10.36
CA THR A 43 -23.89 9.92 9.79
C THR A 43 -24.81 9.22 10.78
N ILE A 44 -25.69 8.36 10.25
CA ILE A 44 -26.58 7.51 11.06
C ILE A 44 -25.83 6.54 11.97
N PHE A 45 -24.54 6.30 11.72
CA PHE A 45 -23.71 5.36 12.46
C PHE A 45 -23.10 5.94 13.72
N ARG A 46 -23.16 7.26 13.93
CA ARG A 46 -22.59 7.93 15.09
C ARG A 46 -23.01 7.33 16.45
N PRO A 47 -24.28 6.93 16.67
CA PRO A 47 -24.70 6.27 17.91
C PRO A 47 -24.03 4.91 18.16
N SER A 48 -23.55 4.25 17.10
CA SER A 48 -22.82 2.98 17.19
C SER A 48 -21.34 3.16 17.56
N ILE A 49 -20.85 4.40 17.58
CA ILE A 49 -19.48 4.75 17.95
C ILE A 49 -19.46 5.25 19.40
N ARG A 50 -18.58 4.66 20.22
CA ARG A 50 -18.40 5.04 21.63
C ARG A 50 -16.92 5.26 21.91
N ARG A 51 -16.62 6.02 22.96
CA ARG A 51 -15.25 6.05 23.49
C ARG A 51 -14.85 4.65 23.91
N LEU A 52 -13.64 4.28 23.54
CA LEU A 52 -13.05 3.02 23.96
C LEU A 52 -12.81 3.09 25.48
N PRO A 53 -13.27 2.10 26.26
CA PRO A 53 -13.01 2.08 27.69
C PRO A 53 -11.51 2.15 27.98
N GLN A 54 -11.16 2.81 29.10
CA GLN A 54 -9.79 3.14 29.49
C GLN A 54 -8.83 1.97 29.24
N LEU A 55 -7.86 2.20 28.36
CA LEU A 55 -6.78 1.27 28.09
C LEU A 55 -5.60 1.57 29.01
N ASN A 56 -4.81 0.53 29.28
CA ASN A 56 -3.45 0.76 29.77
C ASN A 56 -2.73 1.63 28.74
N LEU A 57 -2.24 2.80 29.16
CA LEU A 57 -1.53 3.76 28.30
C LEU A 57 -0.30 3.15 27.60
N ASN A 58 0.16 1.98 28.04
CA ASN A 58 1.24 1.20 27.44
C ASN A 58 0.83 0.37 26.22
N ASN A 59 -0.47 0.25 25.91
CA ASN A 59 -0.93 -0.50 24.74
C ASN A 59 -0.69 0.31 23.47
N ASN A 60 -0.01 -0.30 22.50
CA ASN A 60 0.18 0.28 21.17
C ASN A 60 -1.08 0.09 20.33
N ILE A 61 -1.74 1.18 19.97
CA ILE A 61 -3.01 1.18 19.24
C ILE A 61 -2.85 2.03 17.98
N SER A 62 -3.41 1.56 16.87
CA SER A 62 -3.46 2.29 15.59
C SER A 62 -4.90 2.51 15.17
N CYS A 63 -5.17 3.60 14.45
CA CYS A 63 -6.50 3.79 13.88
C CYS A 63 -6.75 2.82 12.74
N ALA A 64 -7.82 2.03 12.83
CA ALA A 64 -8.30 1.10 11.81
C ALA A 64 -8.35 1.66 10.38
N PHE A 65 -8.85 2.89 10.20
CA PHE A 65 -8.90 3.54 8.88
C PHE A 65 -7.56 4.05 8.37
N GLY A 66 -6.56 4.16 9.24
CA GLY A 66 -5.18 4.47 8.87
C GLY A 66 -4.36 3.21 8.59
N SER A 67 -4.53 2.17 9.42
CA SER A 67 -3.73 0.95 9.37
C SER A 67 -4.21 -0.09 8.35
N SER A 68 -5.51 -0.15 8.05
CA SER A 68 -6.08 -1.20 7.20
C SER A 68 -6.82 -0.61 5.99
N PRO A 69 -6.26 -0.75 4.77
CA PRO A 69 -6.96 -0.39 3.53
C PRO A 69 -8.27 -1.18 3.33
N TRP A 70 -8.34 -2.41 3.85
CA TRP A 70 -9.54 -3.24 3.83
C TRP A 70 -10.70 -2.59 4.59
N LEU A 71 -10.44 -1.97 5.76
CA LEU A 71 -11.46 -1.26 6.53
C LEU A 71 -11.93 0.03 5.83
N ARG A 72 -11.02 0.73 5.14
CA ARG A 72 -11.42 1.87 4.28
C ARG A 72 -12.34 1.41 3.15
N LEU A 73 -12.03 0.30 2.48
CA LEU A 73 -12.90 -0.27 1.45
C LEU A 73 -14.25 -0.69 2.03
N ALA A 74 -14.26 -1.38 3.18
CA ALA A 74 -15.50 -1.79 3.85
C ALA A 74 -16.44 -0.61 4.08
N TRP A 75 -15.89 0.51 4.56
CA TRP A 75 -16.67 1.74 4.73
C TRP A 75 -17.19 2.31 3.41
N LEU A 76 -16.35 2.38 2.37
CA LEU A 76 -16.78 2.85 1.06
C LEU A 76 -17.92 1.98 0.49
N LEU A 77 -17.82 0.66 0.64
CA LEU A 77 -18.87 -0.27 0.25
C LEU A 77 -20.14 -0.12 1.09
N THR A 78 -20.03 0.11 2.40
CA THR A 78 -21.18 0.43 3.27
C THR A 78 -21.94 1.64 2.75
N LEU A 79 -21.23 2.70 2.35
CA LEU A 79 -21.84 3.90 1.76
C LEU A 79 -22.42 3.64 0.37
N GLN A 80 -21.66 3.00 -0.52
CA GLN A 80 -22.08 2.71 -1.90
C GLN A 80 -23.31 1.79 -1.95
N GLN A 81 -23.40 0.82 -1.04
CA GLN A 81 -24.51 -0.13 -0.94
C GLN A 81 -25.66 0.38 -0.06
N HIS A 82 -25.60 1.62 0.43
CA HIS A 82 -26.59 2.23 1.32
C HIS A 82 -26.96 1.34 2.53
N ARG A 83 -25.97 0.67 3.11
CA ARG A 83 -26.20 -0.16 4.30
C ARG A 83 -26.58 0.70 5.49
N THR A 84 -27.40 0.15 6.38
CA THR A 84 -27.87 0.82 7.60
C THR A 84 -27.12 0.37 8.85
N ASP A 85 -26.16 -0.54 8.72
CA ASP A 85 -25.36 -1.08 9.81
C ASP A 85 -23.86 -1.08 9.50
N LEU A 86 -23.05 -1.35 10.53
CA LEU A 86 -21.59 -1.51 10.44
C LEU A 86 -21.18 -2.99 10.38
N THR A 87 -22.00 -3.88 9.80
CA THR A 87 -21.67 -5.32 9.70
C THR A 87 -20.34 -5.56 9.02
N LEU A 88 -20.11 -4.99 7.84
CA LEU A 88 -18.86 -5.19 7.09
C LEU A 88 -17.61 -4.83 7.90
N LEU A 89 -17.64 -3.74 8.66
CA LEU A 89 -16.51 -3.34 9.49
C LEU A 89 -16.28 -4.36 10.62
N ARG A 90 -17.36 -4.77 11.30
CA ARG A 90 -17.30 -5.76 12.37
C ARG A 90 -16.79 -7.11 11.88
N ASP A 91 -17.29 -7.57 10.73
CA ASP A 91 -16.86 -8.85 10.15
C ASP A 91 -15.36 -8.85 9.80
N LEU A 92 -14.82 -7.73 9.30
CA LEU A 92 -13.39 -7.61 9.06
C LEU A 92 -12.59 -7.63 10.36
N ALA A 93 -13.09 -6.98 11.42
CA ALA A 93 -12.47 -7.02 12.73
C ALA A 93 -12.43 -8.44 13.31
N ASP A 94 -13.53 -9.18 13.15
CA ASP A 94 -13.62 -10.57 13.60
C ASP A 94 -12.64 -11.45 12.82
N ILE A 95 -12.48 -11.23 11.51
CA ILE A 95 -11.44 -11.91 10.72
C ILE A 95 -10.04 -11.57 11.24
N GLU A 96 -9.75 -10.29 11.51
CA GLU A 96 -8.44 -9.87 12.04
C GLU A 96 -8.18 -10.43 13.44
N ALA A 97 -9.21 -10.63 14.27
CA ALA A 97 -9.08 -11.20 15.61
C ALA A 97 -8.96 -12.73 15.62
N THR A 98 -9.53 -13.43 14.64
CA THR A 98 -9.61 -14.90 14.61
C THR A 98 -8.62 -15.58 13.65
N SER A 99 -8.10 -14.85 12.67
CA SER A 99 -7.17 -15.38 11.67
C SER A 99 -5.75 -14.90 11.90
N GLU A 100 -4.75 -15.67 11.47
CA GLU A 100 -3.37 -15.19 11.45
C GLU A 100 -3.25 -13.95 10.54
N PRO A 101 -2.61 -12.87 10.99
CA PRO A 101 -2.51 -11.62 10.24
C PRO A 101 -1.71 -11.85 8.97
N CYS A 102 -2.04 -11.14 7.87
CA CYS A 102 -1.33 -11.26 6.61
C CYS A 102 0.19 -11.12 6.83
N PRO A 103 1.04 -12.01 6.28
CA PRO A 103 2.48 -11.91 6.45
C PRO A 103 3.09 -10.73 5.68
N GLY A 104 2.28 -10.03 4.87
CA GLY A 104 2.72 -8.88 4.09
C GLY A 104 3.79 -9.28 3.08
N GLY A 105 4.89 -8.53 3.08
CA GLY A 105 6.07 -8.78 2.24
C GLY A 105 7.04 -9.83 2.80
N THR A 106 6.76 -10.43 3.96
CA THR A 106 7.62 -11.44 4.58
C THR A 106 7.21 -12.83 4.10
N GLU A 107 8.19 -13.67 3.80
CA GLU A 107 7.94 -15.07 3.45
C GLU A 107 7.48 -15.87 4.67
N ALA A 108 6.40 -16.63 4.53
CA ALA A 108 5.84 -17.42 5.62
C ALA A 108 5.34 -18.80 5.16
N THR A 109 5.35 -19.77 6.06
CA THR A 109 4.75 -21.10 5.82
C THR A 109 3.33 -21.12 6.34
N ARG A 110 2.33 -21.18 5.46
CA ARG A 110 0.90 -21.07 5.81
C ARG A 110 0.01 -21.85 4.85
N SER A 111 -1.30 -21.87 5.13
CA SER A 111 -2.28 -22.32 4.13
C SER A 111 -2.44 -21.23 3.06
N TRP A 112 -1.90 -21.52 1.88
CA TRP A 112 -1.91 -20.62 0.73
C TRP A 112 -3.09 -20.90 -0.20
N TYR A 113 -3.56 -19.84 -0.85
CA TYR A 113 -4.58 -19.88 -1.90
C TYR A 113 -3.99 -19.32 -3.20
N GLY A 114 -4.53 -19.77 -4.32
CA GLY A 114 -4.12 -19.31 -5.65
C GLY A 114 -5.31 -19.12 -6.58
N LEU A 115 -5.00 -18.69 -7.80
CA LEU A 115 -5.96 -18.58 -8.90
C LEU A 115 -5.73 -19.71 -9.89
N ARG A 116 -6.81 -20.15 -10.54
CA ARG A 116 -6.72 -21.07 -11.67
C ARG A 116 -6.75 -20.29 -12.99
N ASP A 117 -5.88 -20.67 -13.93
CA ASP A 117 -5.88 -20.19 -15.31
C ASP A 117 -6.96 -20.91 -16.16
N ARG A 118 -6.94 -20.68 -17.48
CA ARG A 118 -7.92 -21.27 -18.42
C ARG A 118 -7.80 -22.80 -18.49
N GLU A 119 -6.57 -23.29 -18.36
CA GLU A 119 -6.21 -24.69 -18.41
C GLU A 119 -6.45 -25.39 -17.05
N GLY A 120 -6.78 -24.62 -16.01
CA GLY A 120 -7.07 -25.09 -14.66
C GLY A 120 -5.83 -25.23 -13.77
N TYR A 121 -4.65 -24.84 -14.24
CA TYR A 121 -3.42 -24.80 -13.44
C TYR A 121 -3.38 -23.56 -12.55
N PHE A 122 -2.58 -23.62 -11.48
CA PHE A 122 -2.39 -22.47 -10.62
C PHE A 122 -1.47 -21.45 -11.28
N VAL A 123 -1.88 -20.17 -11.25
CA VAL A 123 -1.05 -19.05 -11.69
C VAL A 123 0.26 -19.04 -10.88
N LYS A 124 1.38 -19.01 -11.59
CA LYS A 124 2.72 -19.06 -10.98
C LYS A 124 3.01 -17.78 -10.18
N ASP A 125 3.78 -17.95 -9.10
CA ASP A 125 4.27 -16.85 -8.25
C ASP A 125 3.18 -15.93 -7.69
N PHE A 126 1.95 -16.46 -7.56
CA PHE A 126 0.82 -15.73 -6.99
C PHE A 126 0.14 -16.55 -5.89
N HIS A 127 0.37 -16.12 -4.65
CA HIS A 127 -0.09 -16.80 -3.44
C HIS A 127 -0.81 -15.80 -2.54
N ILE A 128 -1.96 -16.18 -1.98
CA ILE A 128 -2.76 -15.33 -1.10
C ILE A 128 -2.93 -16.04 0.25
N CYS A 129 -2.75 -15.29 1.34
CA CYS A 129 -2.96 -15.82 2.66
C CYS A 129 -4.47 -15.99 2.96
N TYR A 130 -4.80 -16.90 3.87
CA TYR A 130 -6.20 -17.13 4.28
C TYR A 130 -6.91 -15.83 4.70
N SER A 131 -6.26 -14.96 5.47
CA SER A 131 -6.86 -13.73 5.97
C SER A 131 -7.36 -12.84 4.83
N ASP A 132 -6.54 -12.56 3.82
CA ASP A 132 -6.93 -11.68 2.71
C ASP A 132 -7.96 -12.33 1.78
N VAL A 133 -7.97 -13.66 1.64
CA VAL A 133 -9.07 -14.36 0.96
C VAL A 133 -10.39 -14.12 1.71
N ARG A 134 -10.42 -14.32 3.02
CA ARG A 134 -11.64 -14.12 3.83
C ARG A 134 -12.13 -12.67 3.81
N LYS A 135 -11.20 -11.70 3.88
CA LYS A 135 -11.55 -10.28 3.72
C LYS A 135 -12.16 -10.01 2.34
N THR A 136 -11.57 -10.57 1.28
CA THR A 136 -12.09 -10.41 -0.08
C THR A 136 -13.48 -11.02 -0.23
N GLU A 137 -13.68 -12.27 0.20
CA GLU A 137 -14.98 -12.94 0.11
C GLU A 137 -16.06 -12.23 0.93
N ARG A 138 -15.69 -11.62 2.07
CA ARG A 138 -16.66 -10.91 2.89
C ARG A 138 -17.08 -9.57 2.28
N LEU A 139 -16.14 -8.85 1.69
CA LEU A 139 -16.41 -7.55 1.05
C LEU A 139 -17.05 -7.70 -0.33
N LEU A 140 -16.70 -8.75 -1.07
CA LEU A 140 -17.11 -9.00 -2.44
C LEU A 140 -17.72 -10.41 -2.54
N PRO A 141 -18.97 -10.63 -2.09
CA PRO A 141 -19.53 -11.97 -1.90
C PRO A 141 -19.63 -12.83 -3.16
N THR A 142 -19.75 -12.24 -4.35
CA THR A 142 -19.76 -13.01 -5.60
C THR A 142 -18.42 -13.68 -5.88
N LEU A 143 -17.33 -13.26 -5.22
CA LEU A 143 -16.00 -13.83 -5.35
C LEU A 143 -15.76 -14.99 -4.36
N SER A 144 -16.80 -15.49 -3.69
CA SER A 144 -16.64 -16.69 -2.86
C SER A 144 -16.20 -17.88 -3.69
N GLY A 145 -15.12 -18.55 -3.25
CA GLY A 145 -14.49 -19.64 -4.01
C GLY A 145 -13.69 -19.20 -5.23
N PHE A 146 -13.54 -17.89 -5.47
CA PHE A 146 -12.72 -17.35 -6.56
C PHE A 146 -11.23 -17.70 -6.40
N PHE A 147 -10.76 -17.65 -5.14
CA PHE A 147 -9.44 -18.14 -4.78
C PHE A 147 -9.54 -19.57 -4.26
N VAL A 148 -8.73 -20.46 -4.82
CA VAL A 148 -8.78 -21.89 -4.51
C VAL A 148 -7.58 -22.25 -3.65
N ARG A 149 -7.81 -23.03 -2.59
CA ARG A 149 -6.74 -23.51 -1.72
C ARG A 149 -5.72 -24.33 -2.52
N LEU A 150 -4.44 -24.04 -2.33
CA LEU A 150 -3.36 -24.79 -2.97
C LEU A 150 -3.29 -26.22 -2.42
N PRO A 151 -2.87 -27.20 -3.24
CA PRO A 151 -2.62 -28.55 -2.76
C PRO A 151 -1.59 -28.55 -1.62
N GLN A 152 -1.72 -29.50 -0.69
CA GLN A 152 -0.89 -29.56 0.51
C GLN A 152 0.62 -29.60 0.19
N ARG A 153 1.02 -30.31 -0.88
CA ARG A 153 2.42 -30.38 -1.36
C ARG A 153 2.98 -29.02 -1.76
N SER A 154 2.15 -28.15 -2.34
CA SER A 154 2.52 -26.79 -2.74
C SER A 154 2.40 -25.79 -1.58
N SER A 155 1.72 -26.15 -0.50
CA SER A 155 1.45 -25.28 0.66
C SER A 155 2.60 -25.21 1.66
N HIS A 156 3.61 -26.08 1.55
CA HIS A 156 4.81 -26.07 2.41
C HIS A 156 5.88 -25.07 1.96
N GLY A 157 5.66 -24.35 0.86
CA GLY A 157 6.55 -23.28 0.43
C GLY A 157 6.43 -22.04 1.32
N MET A 158 7.54 -21.31 1.44
CA MET A 158 7.56 -19.99 2.04
C MET A 158 7.23 -18.97 0.95
N TYR A 159 6.10 -18.28 1.07
CA TYR A 159 5.67 -17.29 0.09
C TYR A 159 5.26 -15.98 0.75
N THR A 160 5.14 -14.93 -0.07
CA THR A 160 4.56 -13.64 0.34
C THR A 160 3.11 -13.54 -0.14
N CYS A 161 2.31 -12.68 0.50
CA CYS A 161 0.93 -12.47 0.04
C CYS A 161 0.89 -11.54 -1.18
N GLY A 162 0.23 -11.99 -2.24
CA GLY A 162 0.07 -11.26 -3.50
C GLY A 162 -0.87 -10.06 -3.42
N ILE A 163 -1.82 -10.05 -2.46
CA ILE A 163 -2.77 -8.94 -2.23
C ILE A 163 -2.48 -8.24 -0.90
N ARG A 164 -1.21 -8.16 -0.52
CA ARG A 164 -0.80 -7.43 0.68
C ARG A 164 -1.05 -5.93 0.56
N ALA A 165 -1.55 -5.33 1.62
CA ALA A 165 -1.91 -3.90 1.68
C ALA A 165 -0.71 -2.97 1.42
N GLU A 166 0.48 -3.41 1.83
CA GLU A 166 1.72 -2.65 1.67
C GLU A 166 2.30 -2.75 0.26
N GLY A 167 1.75 -3.57 -0.63
CA GLY A 167 2.26 -3.74 -1.99
C GLY A 167 1.79 -2.63 -2.93
N ASN A 168 2.59 -2.29 -3.95
CA ASN A 168 2.19 -1.31 -4.96
C ASN A 168 1.14 -1.85 -5.95
N ARG A 169 0.95 -3.18 -5.96
CA ARG A 169 -0.05 -3.87 -6.79
C ARG A 169 -1.42 -3.95 -6.13
N PHE A 170 -1.51 -3.67 -4.82
CA PHE A 170 -2.74 -3.82 -4.03
C PHE A 170 -3.93 -3.08 -4.64
N SER A 171 -3.79 -1.79 -4.96
CA SER A 171 -4.91 -1.01 -5.51
C SER A 171 -5.36 -1.54 -6.86
N ALA A 172 -4.42 -1.87 -7.76
CA ALA A 172 -4.74 -2.41 -9.08
C ALA A 172 -5.45 -3.76 -8.99
N TYR A 173 -5.01 -4.64 -8.08
CA TYR A 173 -5.69 -5.92 -7.85
C TYR A 173 -7.06 -5.71 -7.23
N LEU A 174 -7.19 -4.82 -6.25
CA LEU A 174 -8.46 -4.53 -5.60
C LEU A 174 -9.48 -3.95 -6.59
N ASP A 175 -9.08 -2.99 -7.42
CA ASP A 175 -9.92 -2.39 -8.46
C ASP A 175 -10.39 -3.47 -9.46
N ALA A 176 -9.51 -4.39 -9.85
CA ALA A 176 -9.86 -5.50 -10.73
C ALA A 176 -10.82 -6.52 -10.09
N LEU A 177 -10.67 -6.79 -8.79
CA LEU A 177 -11.59 -7.63 -8.02
C LEU A 177 -12.97 -6.97 -7.88
N ILE A 178 -13.02 -5.67 -7.56
CA ILE A 178 -14.27 -4.89 -7.50
C ILE A 178 -14.95 -4.89 -8.86
N ALA A 179 -14.23 -4.60 -9.95
CA ALA A 179 -14.80 -4.63 -11.30
C ALA A 179 -15.31 -6.03 -11.70
N THR A 180 -14.66 -7.09 -11.22
CA THR A 180 -15.10 -8.47 -11.45
C THR A 180 -16.38 -8.78 -10.65
N HIS A 181 -16.45 -8.34 -9.40
CA HIS A 181 -17.63 -8.43 -8.55
C HIS A 181 -18.84 -7.68 -9.15
N GLU A 182 -18.66 -6.43 -9.57
CA GLU A 182 -19.71 -5.61 -10.16
C GLU A 182 -20.24 -6.21 -11.49
N ARG A 183 -19.36 -6.74 -12.33
CA ARG A 183 -19.76 -7.45 -13.57
C ARG A 183 -20.54 -8.74 -13.27
N ALA A 184 -20.14 -9.49 -12.25
CA ALA A 184 -20.87 -10.69 -11.81
C ALA A 184 -22.28 -10.34 -11.33
N LEU A 185 -22.41 -9.30 -10.50
CA LEU A 185 -23.71 -8.79 -10.05
C LEU A 185 -24.60 -8.34 -11.22
N ALA A 186 -24.05 -7.55 -12.14
CA ALA A 186 -24.81 -7.02 -13.28
C ALA A 186 -25.27 -8.12 -14.24
N SER A 187 -24.41 -9.13 -14.50
CA SER A 187 -24.70 -10.22 -15.43
C SER A 187 -25.50 -11.37 -14.82
N ARG A 188 -25.65 -11.41 -13.48
CA ARG A 188 -26.21 -12.54 -12.71
C ARG A 188 -25.53 -13.88 -13.01
N LYS A 189 -24.26 -13.83 -13.40
CA LYS A 189 -23.40 -15.00 -13.65
C LYS A 189 -22.30 -15.06 -12.58
N GLY A 190 -21.66 -16.22 -12.47
CA GLY A 190 -20.46 -16.36 -11.65
C GLY A 190 -19.35 -15.40 -12.12
N PRO A 191 -18.43 -14.99 -11.24
CA PRO A 191 -17.32 -14.13 -11.60
C PRO A 191 -16.42 -14.84 -12.62
N ASP A 192 -16.10 -14.15 -13.71
CA ASP A 192 -15.08 -14.60 -14.65
C ASP A 192 -13.69 -14.27 -14.07
N PRO A 193 -12.85 -15.28 -13.77
CA PRO A 193 -11.51 -15.05 -13.23
C PRO A 193 -10.53 -14.50 -14.25
N MET A 194 -10.80 -14.65 -15.55
CA MET A 194 -9.77 -14.43 -16.56
C MET A 194 -9.19 -13.02 -16.62
N PRO A 195 -9.99 -11.94 -16.54
CA PRO A 195 -9.43 -10.59 -16.52
C PRO A 195 -8.51 -10.33 -15.33
N PHE A 196 -8.76 -10.98 -14.19
CA PHE A 196 -7.89 -10.87 -13.02
C PHE A 196 -6.64 -11.73 -13.18
N VAL A 197 -6.76 -12.94 -13.71
CA VAL A 197 -5.64 -13.82 -14.05
C VAL A 197 -4.68 -13.12 -15.01
N ASP A 198 -5.18 -12.56 -16.10
CA ASP A 198 -4.38 -11.85 -17.11
C ASP A 198 -3.62 -10.67 -16.47
N LEU A 199 -4.25 -9.94 -15.55
CA LEU A 199 -3.61 -8.86 -14.79
C LEU A 199 -2.50 -9.39 -13.86
N VAL A 200 -2.77 -10.46 -13.12
CA VAL A 200 -1.82 -11.07 -12.19
C VAL A 200 -0.60 -11.58 -12.96
N GLU A 201 -0.80 -12.36 -14.04
CA GLU A 201 0.30 -12.89 -14.86
C GLU A 201 1.15 -11.79 -15.47
N ARG A 202 0.53 -10.71 -15.93
CA ARG A 202 1.24 -9.54 -16.45
C ARG A 202 2.10 -8.90 -15.37
N LYS A 203 1.56 -8.74 -14.16
CA LYS A 203 2.28 -8.13 -13.02
C LYS A 203 3.36 -9.05 -12.45
N THR A 204 3.15 -10.35 -12.31
CA THR A 204 4.16 -11.26 -11.75
C THR A 204 5.42 -11.35 -12.59
N ARG A 205 5.35 -11.08 -13.90
CA ARG A 205 6.51 -11.00 -14.80
C ARG A 205 7.37 -9.75 -14.61
N LEU A 206 6.83 -8.70 -13.99
CA LEU A 206 7.55 -7.45 -13.78
C LEU A 206 8.23 -7.46 -12.41
N ARG A 207 9.37 -6.78 -12.29
CA ARG A 207 9.96 -6.52 -10.98
C ARG A 207 9.05 -5.60 -10.18
N GLU A 208 8.73 -6.02 -8.96
CA GLU A 208 7.93 -5.20 -8.06
C GLU A 208 8.63 -3.87 -7.72
N CYS A 209 7.83 -2.81 -7.60
CA CYS A 209 8.34 -1.51 -7.23
C CYS A 209 8.93 -1.51 -5.81
N THR A 210 10.23 -1.20 -5.71
CA THR A 210 10.98 -1.11 -4.44
C THR A 210 10.81 0.21 -3.71
N ARG A 211 9.91 1.08 -4.17
CA ARG A 211 9.62 2.40 -3.59
C ARG A 211 10.87 3.26 -3.44
N ASP A 212 11.12 3.76 -2.24
CA ASP A 212 12.25 4.58 -1.79
C ASP A 212 13.49 3.75 -1.42
N ASN A 213 13.42 2.42 -1.53
CA ASN A 213 14.61 1.60 -1.34
C ASN A 213 15.60 1.82 -2.50
N MET A 214 16.80 2.29 -2.14
CA MET A 214 17.85 2.69 -3.06
C MET A 214 18.63 1.47 -3.53
N LEU A 215 18.52 1.16 -4.83
CA LEU A 215 19.21 0.06 -5.47
C LEU A 215 20.44 0.58 -6.21
N THR A 216 21.60 0.00 -5.94
CA THR A 216 22.82 0.26 -6.72
C THR A 216 22.88 -0.70 -7.89
N GLY A 217 23.11 -0.19 -9.11
CA GLY A 217 23.14 -1.03 -10.31
C GLY A 217 21.76 -1.55 -10.70
N GLY A 218 20.70 -0.89 -10.23
CA GLY A 218 19.33 -1.21 -10.62
C GLY A 218 19.09 -0.86 -12.09
N LEU A 219 18.24 -1.64 -12.75
CA LEU A 219 17.75 -1.30 -14.09
C LEU A 219 16.49 -0.46 -13.97
N TRP A 220 16.42 0.64 -14.72
CA TRP A 220 15.35 1.63 -14.61
C TRP A 220 14.87 2.08 -15.98
N HIS A 221 13.60 2.46 -16.03
CA HIS A 221 13.13 3.39 -17.05
C HIS A 221 13.46 4.82 -16.62
N PHE A 222 14.01 5.62 -17.52
CA PHE A 222 14.32 7.03 -17.30
C PHE A 222 14.39 7.77 -18.64
N MET A 223 14.38 9.10 -18.57
CA MET A 223 14.67 9.94 -19.74
C MET A 223 16.16 10.32 -19.71
N PRO A 224 16.91 10.19 -20.81
CA PRO A 224 18.31 10.63 -20.83
C PRO A 224 18.49 12.12 -20.46
N SER A 225 17.51 12.97 -20.79
CA SER A 225 17.50 14.39 -20.39
C SER A 225 17.12 14.64 -18.93
N VAL A 226 16.56 13.64 -18.23
CA VAL A 226 16.14 13.72 -16.83
C VAL A 226 16.52 12.42 -16.10
N PRO A 227 17.82 12.14 -15.91
CA PRO A 227 18.28 10.91 -15.27
C PRO A 227 17.91 10.83 -13.77
N SER A 228 17.52 11.95 -13.15
CA SER A 228 17.01 11.99 -11.78
C SER A 228 15.62 11.36 -11.63
N LEU A 229 14.90 11.11 -12.73
CA LEU A 229 13.58 10.49 -12.73
C LEU A 229 13.67 9.02 -13.13
N THR A 230 14.01 8.18 -12.15
CA THR A 230 14.08 6.72 -12.29
C THR A 230 12.73 6.06 -11.98
N ILE A 231 12.32 5.10 -12.81
CA ILE A 231 11.00 4.46 -12.73
C ILE A 231 11.18 2.95 -12.90
N CYS A 232 10.61 2.15 -11.98
CA CYS A 232 10.62 0.69 -12.13
C CYS A 232 9.56 0.23 -13.14
N GLU A 233 9.66 -1.01 -13.61
CA GLU A 233 8.73 -1.61 -14.58
C GLU A 233 7.27 -1.51 -14.13
N ASP A 234 6.99 -1.87 -12.87
CA ASP A 234 5.63 -1.79 -12.28
C ASP A 234 5.00 -0.38 -12.39
N CYS A 235 5.77 0.66 -12.10
CA CYS A 235 5.29 2.05 -12.14
C CYS A 235 5.28 2.61 -13.56
N TYR A 236 6.21 2.20 -14.41
CA TYR A 236 6.22 2.56 -15.82
C TYR A 236 4.95 2.07 -16.50
N GLU A 237 4.62 0.79 -16.30
CA GLU A 237 3.43 0.18 -16.87
C GLU A 237 2.12 0.81 -16.36
N ALA A 238 2.07 1.17 -15.08
CA ALA A 238 0.87 1.71 -14.47
C ALA A 238 0.63 3.20 -14.81
N VAL A 239 1.69 3.98 -15.02
CA VAL A 239 1.61 5.45 -15.08
C VAL A 239 2.12 6.01 -16.40
N VAL A 240 3.24 5.52 -16.92
CA VAL A 240 3.89 6.08 -18.11
C VAL A 240 3.35 5.45 -19.40
N GLU A 241 3.25 4.13 -19.44
CA GLU A 241 2.78 3.35 -20.58
C GLU A 241 1.39 3.79 -21.10
N PRO A 242 0.39 4.11 -20.24
CA PRO A 242 -0.88 4.65 -20.72
C PRO A 242 -0.74 5.99 -21.46
N GLU A 243 0.18 6.85 -21.01
CA GLU A 243 0.44 8.15 -21.63
C GLU A 243 1.28 8.04 -22.92
N VAL A 244 2.17 7.03 -23.00
CA VAL A 244 2.85 6.67 -24.25
C VAL A 244 1.82 6.25 -25.31
N ARG A 245 0.83 5.43 -24.95
CA ARG A 245 -0.25 5.02 -25.87
C ARG A 245 -1.13 6.17 -26.32
N ARG A 246 -1.22 7.23 -25.52
CA ARG A 246 -1.90 8.50 -25.87
C ARG A 246 -1.02 9.44 -26.68
N ASN A 247 0.18 9.02 -27.09
CA ASN A 247 1.16 9.83 -27.82
C ASN A 247 1.59 11.11 -27.08
N SER A 248 1.69 11.06 -25.74
CA SER A 248 2.25 12.17 -24.98
C SER A 248 3.74 12.37 -25.31
N GLU A 249 4.12 13.58 -25.73
CA GLU A 249 5.52 13.92 -26.03
C GLU A 249 6.45 13.72 -24.83
N VAL A 250 5.98 14.03 -23.62
CA VAL A 250 6.75 13.83 -22.39
C VAL A 250 6.94 12.34 -22.13
N ALA A 251 5.87 11.53 -22.20
CA ALA A 251 5.94 10.11 -21.91
C ALA A 251 6.78 9.32 -22.94
N MET A 252 6.73 9.71 -24.22
CA MET A 252 7.50 9.06 -25.29
C MET A 252 9.03 9.25 -25.17
N ARG A 253 9.51 10.18 -24.33
CA ARG A 253 10.95 10.41 -24.10
C ARG A 253 11.60 9.44 -23.13
N PHE A 254 10.82 8.60 -22.44
CA PHE A 254 11.38 7.52 -21.64
C PHE A 254 11.94 6.41 -22.54
N ASN A 255 13.03 5.79 -22.09
CA ASN A 255 13.47 4.53 -22.68
C ASN A 255 12.40 3.43 -22.49
N ARG A 256 12.16 2.66 -23.55
CA ARG A 256 11.15 1.58 -23.55
C ARG A 256 11.62 0.32 -22.82
N THR A 257 12.94 0.17 -22.68
CA THR A 257 13.57 -0.96 -21.98
C THR A 257 14.31 -0.43 -20.78
N ILE A 258 14.26 -1.16 -19.68
CA ILE A 258 15.06 -0.86 -18.49
C ILE A 258 16.56 -0.85 -18.81
N GLN A 259 17.28 0.13 -18.28
CA GLN A 259 18.71 0.32 -18.49
C GLN A 259 19.38 0.75 -17.17
N PRO A 260 20.67 0.46 -16.98
CA PRO A 260 21.40 1.00 -15.84
C PRO A 260 21.49 2.52 -15.96
N VAL A 261 21.33 3.22 -14.84
CA VAL A 261 21.64 4.66 -14.75
C VAL A 261 23.08 4.79 -14.30
N TYR A 262 23.85 5.66 -14.95
CA TYR A 262 25.24 5.91 -14.55
C TYR A 262 25.32 7.07 -13.55
N GLY A 263 26.30 7.02 -12.65
CA GLY A 263 26.49 8.07 -11.63
C GLY A 263 25.47 8.04 -10.49
N GLU A 264 24.93 6.87 -10.13
CA GLU A 264 23.86 6.75 -9.12
C GLU A 264 24.31 7.07 -7.69
N GLY A 265 25.61 7.12 -7.42
CA GLY A 265 26.16 7.36 -6.09
C GLY A 265 25.67 6.33 -5.07
N MET A 266 24.71 6.72 -4.22
CA MET A 266 24.07 5.84 -3.23
C MET A 266 23.02 4.86 -3.80
N GLY A 267 22.89 4.79 -5.13
CA GLY A 267 21.86 3.99 -5.82
C GLY A 267 20.62 4.80 -6.15
N SER A 268 19.72 4.26 -6.96
CA SER A 268 18.48 4.93 -7.39
C SER A 268 17.26 4.24 -6.80
N SER A 269 16.15 4.97 -6.65
CA SER A 269 14.87 4.46 -6.18
C SER A 269 13.78 4.72 -7.24
N CYS A 270 12.58 4.17 -7.07
CA CYS A 270 11.49 4.53 -7.96
C CYS A 270 10.98 5.93 -7.59
N GLN A 271 10.85 6.85 -8.53
CA GLN A 271 10.32 8.19 -8.24
C GLN A 271 8.79 8.25 -8.37
N LEU A 272 8.19 7.35 -9.17
CA LEU A 272 6.74 7.30 -9.38
C LEU A 272 5.98 6.37 -8.41
N TYR A 273 6.60 5.86 -7.35
CA TYR A 273 5.80 5.27 -6.26
C TYR A 273 5.03 6.36 -5.49
N SER A 274 5.63 7.55 -5.36
CA SER A 274 5.06 8.69 -4.63
C SER A 274 3.82 9.25 -5.33
N ARG A 275 2.74 9.44 -4.57
CA ARG A 275 1.50 10.03 -5.08
C ARG A 275 1.72 11.47 -5.54
N ARG A 276 2.51 12.24 -4.80
CA ARG A 276 2.93 13.60 -5.21
C ARG A 276 3.66 13.60 -6.54
N MET A 277 4.63 12.70 -6.75
CA MET A 277 5.35 12.63 -8.02
C MET A 277 4.47 12.20 -9.19
N ARG A 278 3.51 11.30 -8.97
CA ARG A 278 2.50 10.95 -10.00
C ARG A 278 1.69 12.18 -10.44
N LYS A 279 1.27 13.04 -9.50
CA LYS A 279 0.56 14.29 -9.83
C LYS A 279 1.44 15.27 -10.61
N ILE A 280 2.72 15.38 -10.22
CA ILE A 280 3.70 16.22 -10.92
C ILE A 280 3.90 15.71 -12.35
N PHE A 281 4.05 14.39 -12.52
CA PHE A 281 4.18 13.76 -13.84
C PHE A 281 2.94 14.00 -14.70
N GLN A 282 1.74 13.75 -14.15
CA GLN A 282 0.48 13.99 -14.85
C GLN A 282 0.38 15.44 -15.33
N ARG A 283 0.65 16.41 -14.45
CA ARG A 283 0.65 17.83 -14.82
C ARG A 283 1.68 18.13 -15.92
N ALA A 284 2.88 17.58 -15.83
CA ALA A 284 3.89 17.79 -16.86
C ALA A 284 3.47 17.22 -18.22
N VAL A 285 2.77 16.09 -18.24
CA VAL A 285 2.18 15.49 -19.44
C VAL A 285 1.08 16.38 -20.02
N GLU A 286 0.18 16.90 -19.17
CA GLU A 286 -0.92 17.79 -19.56
C GLU A 286 -0.42 19.13 -20.12
N ASP A 287 0.57 19.74 -19.45
CA ASP A 287 1.15 21.04 -19.82
C ASP A 287 2.26 20.92 -20.90
N ASN A 288 2.63 19.69 -21.30
CA ASN A 288 3.82 19.38 -22.11
C ASN A 288 5.12 20.03 -21.58
N ASP A 289 5.27 20.15 -20.26
CA ASP A 289 6.37 20.86 -19.61
C ASP A 289 7.43 19.90 -19.05
N LEU A 290 8.32 19.46 -19.95
CA LEU A 290 9.46 18.63 -19.56
C LEU A 290 10.42 19.34 -18.59
N LYS A 291 10.54 20.67 -18.67
CA LYS A 291 11.45 21.44 -17.81
C LYS A 291 10.93 21.45 -16.37
N TYR A 292 9.62 21.58 -16.19
CA TYR A 292 8.96 21.46 -14.89
C TYR A 292 9.20 20.07 -14.28
N LEU A 293 8.98 19.01 -15.07
CA LEU A 293 9.24 17.64 -14.61
C LEU A 293 10.70 17.46 -14.20
N ALA A 294 11.64 17.91 -15.03
CA ALA A 294 13.08 17.80 -14.77
C ALA A 294 13.48 18.49 -13.46
N ARG A 295 13.00 19.72 -13.26
CA ARG A 295 13.25 20.48 -12.03
C ARG A 295 12.69 19.77 -10.81
N LYS A 296 11.45 19.30 -10.86
CA LYS A 296 10.81 18.64 -9.71
C LYS A 296 11.43 17.28 -9.37
N SER A 297 11.80 16.50 -10.37
CA SER A 297 12.53 15.25 -10.16
C SER A 297 13.91 15.49 -9.55
N LYS A 298 14.64 16.52 -10.00
CA LYS A 298 15.91 16.92 -9.40
C LYS A 298 15.76 17.37 -7.95
N GLU A 299 14.82 18.27 -7.65
CA GLU A 299 14.53 18.74 -6.29
C GLU A 299 14.23 17.57 -5.34
N ARG A 300 13.41 16.60 -5.76
CA ARG A 300 13.10 15.41 -4.97
C ARG A 300 14.32 14.52 -4.78
N ARG A 301 15.07 14.27 -5.84
CA ARG A 301 16.26 13.41 -5.80
C ARG A 301 17.33 13.95 -4.86
N GLU A 302 17.58 15.26 -4.88
CA GLU A 302 18.52 15.92 -3.96
C GLU A 302 18.05 15.80 -2.51
N ALA A 303 16.76 15.98 -2.26
CA ALA A 303 16.18 15.83 -0.93
C ALA A 303 16.27 14.37 -0.42
N GLU A 304 15.97 13.40 -1.28
CA GLU A 304 16.09 11.97 -0.99
C GLU A 304 17.53 11.60 -0.59
N LEU A 305 18.51 12.01 -1.40
CA LEU A 305 19.93 11.76 -1.11
C LEU A 305 20.35 12.38 0.23
N ARG A 306 20.00 13.65 0.48
CA ARG A 306 20.31 14.35 1.73
C ARG A 306 19.69 13.65 2.95
N LEU A 307 18.44 13.19 2.86
CA LEU A 307 17.77 12.52 3.98
C LEU A 307 18.30 11.11 4.20
N GLN A 308 18.60 10.37 3.13
CA GLN A 308 19.23 9.05 3.20
C GLN A 308 20.63 9.10 3.82
N GLU A 309 21.42 10.13 3.50
CA GLU A 309 22.72 10.35 4.13
C GLU A 309 22.58 10.61 5.63
N ARG A 310 21.70 11.53 6.02
CA ARG A 310 21.36 11.79 7.43
C ARG A 310 20.91 10.52 8.16
N TYR A 311 20.03 9.73 7.54
CA TYR A 311 19.56 8.46 8.10
C TYR A 311 20.73 7.50 8.34
N LYS A 312 21.61 7.32 7.35
CA LYS A 312 22.81 6.47 7.48
C LYS A 312 23.75 6.96 8.58
N ASP A 313 23.86 8.26 8.79
CA ASP A 313 24.70 8.82 9.86
C ASP A 313 24.12 8.55 11.24
N VAL A 314 22.80 8.72 11.41
CA VAL A 314 22.10 8.39 12.66
C VAL A 314 22.22 6.89 12.97
N VAL A 315 22.01 6.02 11.97
CA VAL A 315 22.17 4.57 12.14
C VAL A 315 23.62 4.19 12.47
N ARG A 316 24.61 4.84 11.84
CA ARG A 316 26.04 4.62 12.16
C ARG A 316 26.35 5.04 13.60
N LEU A 317 25.80 6.16 14.07
CA LEU A 317 25.94 6.62 15.44
C LEU A 317 25.29 5.63 16.42
N ALA A 318 24.07 5.16 16.13
CA ALA A 318 23.36 4.16 16.92
C ALA A 318 24.18 2.87 17.07
N LYS A 319 24.77 2.37 15.98
CA LYS A 319 25.63 1.18 16.00
C LYS A 319 26.89 1.37 16.84
N ARG A 320 27.48 2.57 16.87
CA ARG A 320 28.65 2.87 17.72
C ARG A 320 28.24 2.85 19.20
N LEU A 321 27.18 3.58 19.53
CA LEU A 321 26.68 3.67 20.91
C LEU A 321 26.23 2.31 21.45
N SER A 322 25.60 1.46 20.63
CA SER A 322 25.22 0.10 21.03
C SER A 322 26.42 -0.79 21.42
N ARG A 323 27.61 -0.55 20.85
CA ARG A 323 28.84 -1.28 21.23
C ARG A 323 29.44 -0.77 22.53
N ASP A 324 29.21 0.49 22.87
CA ASP A 324 29.80 1.18 24.01
C ASP A 324 28.86 1.23 25.24
N SER A 325 27.80 0.40 25.27
CA SER A 325 26.71 0.42 26.26
C SER A 325 25.95 1.75 26.31
N ALA A 326 25.17 2.02 25.26
CA ALA A 326 24.30 3.21 25.15
C ALA A 326 23.36 3.35 26.35
N GLY A 327 23.20 4.58 26.86
CA GLY A 327 22.14 4.89 27.81
C GLY A 327 20.76 4.92 27.14
N VAL A 328 19.71 4.60 27.91
CA VAL A 328 18.30 4.64 27.45
C VAL A 328 17.93 6.01 26.84
N ASP A 329 18.54 7.10 27.31
CA ASP A 329 18.31 8.44 26.77
C ASP A 329 18.94 8.67 25.39
N ASP A 330 20.06 8.02 25.09
CA ASP A 330 20.72 8.10 23.77
C ASP A 330 19.88 7.37 22.71
N GLU A 331 19.36 6.19 23.05
CA GLU A 331 18.44 5.44 22.17
C GLU A 331 17.18 6.24 21.87
N ARG A 332 16.58 6.86 22.89
CA ARG A 332 15.41 7.75 22.72
C ARG A 332 15.71 8.93 21.81
N ARG A 333 16.89 9.55 21.95
CA ARG A 333 17.30 10.68 21.11
C ARG A 333 17.50 10.26 19.65
N LEU A 334 18.12 9.11 19.40
CA LEU A 334 18.31 8.55 18.07
C LEU A 334 16.97 8.23 17.41
N ASN A 335 16.06 7.55 18.13
CA ASN A 335 14.72 7.25 17.62
C ASN A 335 13.95 8.51 17.24
N ARG A 336 13.99 9.56 18.08
CA ARG A 336 13.37 10.86 17.75
C ARG A 336 13.95 11.50 16.49
N GLU A 337 15.25 11.36 16.23
CA GLU A 337 15.86 11.90 15.01
C GLU A 337 15.48 11.08 13.78
N LEU A 338 15.39 9.75 13.90
CA LEU A 338 14.84 8.89 12.83
C LEU A 338 13.39 9.26 12.51
N ASP A 339 12.56 9.46 13.53
CA ASP A 339 11.16 9.88 13.37
C ASP A 339 11.05 11.23 12.65
N ARG A 340 11.92 12.19 13.00
CA ARG A 340 11.97 13.50 12.32
C ARG A 340 12.34 13.38 10.85
N ILE A 341 13.30 12.52 10.51
CA ILE A 341 13.69 12.27 9.11
C ILE A 341 12.51 11.67 8.33
N THR A 342 11.85 10.67 8.90
CA THR A 342 10.68 10.02 8.30
C THR A 342 9.52 11.01 8.11
N GLN A 343 9.22 11.82 9.13
CA GLN A 343 8.17 12.86 9.05
C GLN A 343 8.52 13.94 8.03
N GLU A 344 9.78 14.38 7.95
CA GLU A 344 10.22 15.35 6.95
C GLU A 344 10.02 14.81 5.53
N TRP A 345 10.32 13.53 5.31
CA TRP A 345 10.09 12.86 4.02
C TRP A 345 8.61 12.79 3.68
N GLN A 346 7.80 12.19 4.56
CA GLN A 346 6.36 12.00 4.33
C GLN A 346 5.62 13.33 4.13
N ALA A 347 5.88 14.34 4.96
CA ALA A 347 5.12 15.59 4.92
C ALA A 347 5.43 16.45 3.69
N LYS A 348 6.67 16.43 3.18
CA LYS A 348 7.10 17.31 2.08
C LYS A 348 7.15 16.61 0.73
N TRP A 349 7.37 15.30 0.72
CA TRP A 349 7.75 14.60 -0.50
C TRP A 349 6.74 13.54 -0.97
N GLU A 350 5.88 13.00 -0.11
CA GLU A 350 4.89 11.96 -0.47
C GLU A 350 3.53 12.45 -0.96
#